data_AF-A0A950TX33-F1
#
_entry.id   AF-A0A950TX33-F1
#
_cell.length_a   1.000
_cell.length_b   1.000
_cell.length_c   1.000
_cell.angle_alpha   90.00
_cell.angle_beta   90.00
_cell.angle_gamma   90.00
#
_symmetry.space_group_name_H-M   'P 1'
#
loop_
_entity.id
_entity.type
_entity.pdbx_description
1 polymer ?
#
loop_
_entity_poly.entity_id
_entity_poly.type
_entity_poly.pdbx_seq_one_letter_code
_entity_poly.pdbx_strand_id
1 'polypeptide(L)'
;MRRNRAVARAATGMGAATALSRALGFVRVLVVAAVLGTTYLGNTFQASNAVSNVLFELIAAGALSEVLVPTFVGLLDRGEQREAERLAGGVLGLA
;
A
#
# COMPACT_ATOMS: atom_id res chain seq x y z
N MET A 1 31.17 -2.41 -7.16
CA MET A 1 30.72 -3.78 -6.80
C MET A 1 29.89 -3.88 -5.50
N ARG A 2 30.22 -3.20 -4.38
CA ARG A 2 29.43 -3.29 -3.12
C ARG A 2 27.96 -2.84 -3.24
N ARG A 3 27.68 -1.81 -4.05
CA ARG A 3 26.32 -1.28 -4.29
C ARG A 3 25.38 -2.30 -4.94
N ASN A 4 25.87 -3.12 -5.89
CA ASN A 4 25.08 -4.18 -6.53
C ASN A 4 24.62 -5.27 -5.54
N ARG A 5 25.45 -5.64 -4.56
CA ARG A 5 25.04 -6.63 -3.55
C ARG A 5 23.97 -6.09 -2.60
N ALA A 6 24.03 -4.80 -2.26
CA ALA A 6 23.01 -4.16 -1.42
C ALA A 6 21.65 -4.06 -2.16
N VAL A 7 21.68 -3.62 -3.42
CA VAL A 7 20.48 -3.57 -4.27
C VAL A 7 19.90 -4.96 -4.50
N ALA A 8 20.74 -5.97 -4.78
CA ALA A 8 20.28 -7.34 -4.94
C ALA A 8 19.62 -7.90 -3.66
N ARG A 9 20.19 -7.67 -2.48
CA ARG A 9 19.58 -8.11 -1.21
C ARG A 9 18.25 -7.41 -0.93
N ALA A 10 18.17 -6.10 -1.19
CA ALA A 10 16.94 -5.34 -1.04
C ALA A 10 15.85 -5.82 -2.01
N ALA A 11 16.21 -6.04 -3.28
CA ALA A 11 15.31 -6.55 -4.30
C ALA A 11 14.79 -7.96 -3.96
N THR A 12 15.66 -8.86 -3.50
CA THR A 12 15.24 -10.20 -3.06
C THR A 12 14.30 -10.14 -1.86
N GLY A 13 14.58 -9.27 -0.89
CA GLY A 13 13.70 -9.07 0.27
C GLY A 13 12.31 -8.57 -0.12
N MET A 14 12.25 -7.53 -0.97
CA MET A 14 10.98 -7.00 -1.48
C MET A 14 10.23 -8.02 -2.35
N GLY A 15 10.95 -8.77 -3.18
CA GLY A 15 10.37 -9.84 -4.02
C GLY A 15 9.75 -10.95 -3.18
N ALA A 16 10.45 -11.41 -2.14
CA ALA A 16 9.93 -12.41 -1.21
C ALA A 16 8.70 -11.89 -0.46
N ALA A 17 8.74 -10.65 0.04
CA ALA A 17 7.60 -10.03 0.72
C ALA A 17 6.37 -9.89 -0.20
N THR A 18 6.59 -9.50 -1.46
CA THR A 18 5.54 -9.38 -2.47
C THR A 18 4.93 -10.75 -2.79
N ALA A 19 5.77 -11.78 -2.99
CA ALA A 19 5.32 -13.14 -3.25
C ALA A 19 4.50 -13.68 -2.07
N LEU A 20 4.95 -13.46 -0.84
CA LEU A 20 4.22 -13.85 0.37
C LEU A 20 2.86 -13.15 0.41
N SER A 21 2.82 -11.83 0.22
CA SER A 21 1.58 -11.05 0.24
C SER A 21 0.58 -11.52 -0.84
N ARG A 22 1.07 -11.84 -2.04
CA ARG A 22 0.26 -12.43 -3.12
C ARG A 22 -0.28 -13.81 -2.75
N ALA A 23 0.54 -14.67 -2.13
CA ALA A 23 0.12 -15.99 -1.68
C ALA A 23 -0.96 -15.89 -0.59
N LEU A 24 -0.80 -15.00 0.39
CA LEU A 24 -1.84 -14.74 1.41
C LEU A 24 -3.13 -14.22 0.77
N GLY A 25 -3.03 -13.30 -0.20
CA GLY A 25 -4.19 -12.81 -0.96
C GLY A 25 -4.90 -13.92 -1.73
N PHE A 26 -4.15 -14.83 -2.34
CA PHE A 26 -4.72 -15.99 -3.03
C PHE A 26 -5.44 -16.95 -2.07
N VAL A 27 -4.83 -17.24 -0.91
CA VAL A 27 -5.48 -18.03 0.14
C VAL A 27 -6.78 -17.37 0.60
N ARG A 28 -6.80 -16.05 0.79
CA ARG A 28 -8.04 -15.32 1.10
C ARG A 28 -9.12 -15.57 0.05
N VAL A 29 -8.79 -15.48 -1.23
CA VAL A 29 -9.77 -15.72 -2.32
C VAL A 29 -10.27 -17.16 -2.28
N LEU A 30 -9.40 -18.15 -2.08
CA LEU A 30 -9.79 -19.55 -1.94
C LEU A 30 -10.71 -19.78 -0.73
N VAL A 31 -10.40 -19.18 0.42
CA VAL A 31 -11.24 -19.30 1.63
C VAL A 31 -12.61 -18.67 1.39
N VAL A 32 -12.66 -17.47 0.80
CA VAL A 32 -13.93 -16.81 0.47
C VAL A 32 -14.73 -17.67 -0.51
N ALA A 33 -14.09 -18.24 -1.53
CA ALA A 33 -14.74 -19.13 -2.48
C ALA A 33 -15.20 -20.45 -1.86
N ALA A 34 -14.44 -21.03 -0.93
CA ALA A 34 -14.79 -22.27 -0.24
C ALA A 34 -15.91 -22.08 0.80
N VAL A 35 -15.91 -20.95 1.52
CA VAL A 35 -16.89 -20.65 2.57
C VAL A 35 -18.19 -20.10 1.98
N LEU A 36 -18.10 -19.17 1.00
CA LEU A 36 -19.28 -18.55 0.41
C LEU A 36 -19.74 -19.23 -0.88
N GLY A 37 -18.89 -19.98 -1.59
CA GLY A 37 -19.20 -20.53 -2.92
C GLY A 37 -19.29 -19.43 -4.00
N THR A 38 -19.60 -19.83 -5.25
CA THR A 38 -20.05 -18.91 -6.31
C THR A 38 -21.51 -18.47 -6.09
N THR A 39 -21.83 -18.05 -4.87
CA THR A 39 -23.18 -17.64 -4.49
C THR A 39 -23.31 -16.12 -4.56
N TYR A 40 -24.55 -15.64 -4.55
CA TYR A 40 -24.88 -14.20 -4.53
C TYR A 40 -24.12 -13.44 -3.42
N LEU A 41 -23.84 -14.10 -2.29
CA LEU A 41 -23.12 -13.52 -1.16
C LEU A 41 -21.63 -13.31 -1.46
N GLY A 42 -20.99 -14.25 -2.18
CA GLY A 42 -19.61 -14.10 -2.66
C GLY A 42 -19.45 -12.95 -3.65
N ASN A 43 -20.37 -12.82 -4.62
CA ASN A 43 -20.38 -11.70 -5.56
C ASN A 43 -20.62 -10.36 -4.85
N THR A 44 -21.55 -10.31 -3.89
CA THR A 44 -21.82 -9.09 -3.10
C THR A 44 -20.60 -8.68 -2.27
N PHE A 45 -19.93 -9.64 -1.62
CA PHE A 45 -18.71 -9.37 -0.86
C PHE A 45 -17.60 -8.81 -1.77
N GLN A 46 -17.40 -9.38 -2.96
CA GLN A 46 -16.39 -8.91 -3.90
C GLN A 46 -16.73 -7.52 -4.46
N ALA A 47 -17.99 -7.27 -4.80
CA ALA A 47 -18.44 -5.95 -5.23
C ALA A 47 -18.19 -4.88 -4.15
N SER A 48 -18.54 -5.16 -2.90
CA SER A 48 -18.28 -4.24 -1.78
C SER A 48 -16.78 -4.00 -1.56
N ASN A 49 -15.94 -5.03 -1.67
CA ASN A 49 -14.48 -4.86 -1.57
C ASN A 49 -13.93 -4.00 -2.72
N ALA A 50 -14.45 -4.17 -3.95
CA ALA A 50 -14.04 -3.36 -5.08
C ALA A 50 -14.38 -1.88 -4.86
N VAL A 51 -15.58 -1.56 -4.33
CA VAL A 51 -15.94 -0.19 -3.98
C VAL A 51 -14.94 0.39 -2.97
N SER A 52 -14.60 -0.35 -1.91
CA SER A 52 -13.59 0.10 -0.94
C SER A 52 -12.21 0.32 -1.58
N ASN A 53 -11.77 -0.57 -2.46
CA ASN A 53 -10.50 -0.43 -3.16
C ASN A 53 -10.48 0.79 -4.06
N VAL A 54 -11.55 1.03 -4.82
CA VAL A 54 -11.67 2.23 -5.67
C VAL A 54 -11.60 3.49 -4.81
N LEU A 55 -12.31 3.53 -3.68
CA LEU A 55 -12.22 4.68 -2.77
C LEU A 55 -10.80 4.89 -2.24
N PHE A 56 -10.11 3.81 -1.86
CA PHE A 56 -8.72 3.88 -1.41
C PHE A 56 -7.77 4.39 -2.52
N GLU A 57 -7.91 3.87 -3.73
CA GLU A 57 -7.10 4.28 -4.89
C GLU A 57 -7.33 5.75 -5.22
N LEU A 58 -8.57 6.21 -5.22
CA LEU A 58 -8.89 7.61 -5.53
C LEU A 58 -8.39 8.57 -4.45
N ILE A 59 -8.59 8.22 -3.18
CA ILE A 59 -8.27 9.11 -2.07
C ILE A 59 -6.78 9.02 -1.73
N ALA A 60 -6.29 7.86 -1.31
CA ALA A 60 -4.93 7.72 -0.77
C ALA A 60 -3.87 7.72 -1.88
N ALA A 61 -4.06 6.90 -2.92
CA ALA A 61 -3.09 6.81 -4.01
C ALA A 61 -3.22 7.96 -5.03
N GLY A 62 -4.42 8.52 -5.21
CA GLY A 62 -4.68 9.65 -6.08
C GLY A 62 -4.51 10.98 -5.37
N ALA A 63 -5.61 11.54 -4.88
CA ALA A 63 -5.70 12.92 -4.39
C ALA A 63 -4.67 13.24 -3.29
N LEU A 64 -4.48 12.31 -2.33
CA LEU A 64 -3.60 12.52 -1.20
C LEU A 64 -2.13 12.44 -1.63
N SER A 65 -1.75 11.49 -2.48
CA SER A 65 -0.37 11.41 -3.00
C SER A 65 -0.01 12.58 -3.92
N GLU A 66 -0.96 13.09 -4.71
CA GLU A 66 -0.76 14.24 -5.61
C GLU A 66 -0.30 15.49 -4.85
N VAL A 67 -0.88 15.74 -3.67
CA VAL A 67 -0.53 16.91 -2.85
C VAL A 67 0.61 16.59 -1.87
N LEU A 68 0.57 15.41 -1.26
CA LEU A 68 1.49 15.04 -0.19
C LEU A 68 2.90 14.79 -0.70
N VAL A 69 3.07 14.07 -1.81
CA VAL A 69 4.41 13.70 -2.32
C VAL A 69 5.24 14.94 -2.69
N PRO A 70 4.73 15.91 -3.50
CA PRO A 70 5.50 17.10 -3.83
C PRO A 70 5.79 17.96 -2.59
N THR A 71 4.83 18.07 -1.65
CA THR A 71 5.02 18.81 -0.40
C THR A 71 6.13 18.19 0.44
N PHE A 72 6.12 16.86 0.58
CA PHE A 72 7.11 16.14 1.36
C PHE A 72 8.50 16.18 0.74
N VAL A 73 8.59 15.99 -0.58
CA VAL A 73 9.85 16.14 -1.34
C VAL A 73 10.39 17.57 -1.21
N GLY A 74 9.52 18.58 -1.31
CA GLY A 74 9.91 19.97 -1.16
C GLY A 74 10.47 20.32 0.23
N LEU A 75 9.99 19.69 1.30
CA LEU A 75 10.55 19.87 2.65
C LEU A 75 11.90 19.17 2.81
N LEU A 76 12.04 17.97 2.23
CA LEU A 76 13.30 17.23 2.23
C LEU A 76 14.40 17.98 1.47
N ASP A 77 14.09 18.55 0.30
CA ASP A 77 15.03 19.32 -0.51
C ASP A 77 15.53 20.59 0.21
N ARG A 78 14.72 21.16 1.10
CA ARG A 78 15.11 22.32 1.95
C ARG A 78 15.84 21.92 3.23
N GLY A 79 15.99 20.62 3.50
CA GLY A 79 16.59 20.12 4.74
C GLY A 79 15.70 20.29 5.98
N GLU A 80 14.40 20.54 5.81
CA GLU A 80 13.44 20.79 6.90
C GLU A 80 12.87 19.48 7.46
N GLN A 81 13.75 18.60 7.92
CA GLN A 81 13.42 17.22 8.26
C GLN A 81 12.40 17.10 9.40
N ARG A 82 12.45 18.02 10.38
CA ARG A 82 11.47 18.10 11.49
C ARG A 82 10.07 18.47 11.01
N GLU A 83 9.97 19.32 9.99
CA GLU A 83 8.68 19.72 9.42
C GLU A 83 8.08 18.57 8.62
N ALA A 84 8.91 17.86 7.85
CA ALA A 84 8.51 16.65 7.15
C ALA A 84 8.00 15.58 8.14
N GLU A 85 8.71 15.34 9.24
CA GLU A 85 8.28 14.42 10.30
C GLU A 85 6.94 14.83 10.94
N ARG A 86 6.72 16.13 11.17
CA ARG A 86 5.43 16.65 11.66
C ARG A 86 4.30 16.41 10.66
N LEU A 87 4.55 16.64 9.38
CA LEU A 87 3.57 16.44 8.32
C LEU A 87 3.22 14.94 8.17
N ALA A 88 4.23 14.06 8.22
CA ALA A 88 4.02 12.61 8.25
C ALA A 88 3.27 12.16 9.51
N GLY A 89 3.64 12.68 10.67
CA GLY A 89 2.96 12.40 11.94
C GLY A 89 1.48 12.80 11.89
N GLY A 90 1.17 13.96 11.32
CA GLY A 90 -0.21 14.42 11.13
C GLY A 90 -1.03 13.52 10.21
N VAL A 91 -0.45 13.06 9.09
CA VAL A 91 -1.14 12.16 8.15
C VAL A 91 -1.30 10.74 8.70
N LEU A 92 -0.32 10.26 9.46
CA LEU A 92 -0.35 8.93 10.08
C LEU A 92 -1.17 8.88 11.38
N GLY A 93 -1.66 10.03 11.86
CA GLY A 93 -2.40 10.12 13.13
C GLY A 93 -1.54 9.94 14.37
N LEU A 94 -0.23 10.21 14.26
CA LEU A 94 0.76 10.11 15.35
C LEU A 94 1.07 11.46 16.02
N ALA A 95 0.32 12.51 15.67
CA ALA A 95 0.49 13.88 16.16
C ALA A 95 -0.26 14.15 17.47
#